data_AF-A0A8S0X7V4-F1
#
_entry.id   AF-A0A8S0X7V4-F1
#
_cell.length_a   1.000
_cell.length_b   1.000
_cell.length_c   1.000
_cell.angle_alpha   90.00
_cell.angle_beta   90.00
_cell.angle_gamma   90.00
#
_symmetry.space_group_name_H-M   'P 1'
#
loop_
_entity.id
_entity.type
_entity.pdbx_description
1 polymer ?
#
loop_
_entity_poly.entity_id
_entity_poly.type
_entity_poly.pdbx_seq_one_letter_code
_entity_poly.pdbx_strand_id
1 'polypeptide(L)'
;MTDLDELIAKARAYPLTVLAATDGSVPQSNQYQAASAAIIYKGHRELERTRYVSGRVTAPDAELNAISSAVRLAVTQANCQHIMVFTDSMGSAHKAVDPSIHSGQAFSLSVCRALQEWFEVDDLCCITFVYVLSALQWDIHADAHKYASELKVRVGHRKTDNSIDTLHSQAAHSVLDSWSSTFQDPTYRGSEFLELQRPDGQPIQPSYLNGGPWLSTFGHSITEFARVCWCITGHTPIGVYYRRFKINEPHGCTCGAALQSRQRVLFRCCDRYSVHYPRFLGDIASFLKHNPTVFGFSWDPLGVG
;
A
#
# COMPACT_ATOMS: atom_id res chain seq x y z
N MET A 1 9.43 -7.80 -31.47
CA MET A 1 10.21 -8.59 -30.50
C MET A 1 10.43 -7.66 -29.33
N THR A 2 9.88 -8.00 -28.16
CA THR A 2 10.03 -7.18 -26.95
C THR A 2 11.44 -7.39 -26.37
N ASP A 3 11.94 -6.47 -25.54
CA ASP A 3 13.25 -6.61 -24.88
C ASP A 3 13.36 -7.93 -24.07
N LEU A 4 12.24 -8.41 -23.53
CA LEU A 4 12.15 -9.70 -22.83
C LEU A 4 12.35 -10.89 -23.78
N ASP A 5 11.80 -10.84 -25.00
CA ASP A 5 11.98 -11.89 -26.01
C ASP A 5 13.45 -12.00 -26.46
N GLU A 6 14.13 -10.86 -26.61
CA GLU A 6 15.55 -10.83 -26.92
C GLU A 6 16.39 -11.38 -25.77
N LEU A 7 16.05 -10.99 -24.54
CA LEU A 7 16.75 -11.43 -23.34
C LEU A 7 16.63 -12.94 -23.16
N ILE A 8 15.42 -13.51 -23.27
CA ILE A 8 15.22 -14.95 -23.14
C ILE A 8 15.85 -15.72 -24.31
N ALA A 9 15.82 -15.19 -25.53
CA ALA A 9 16.48 -15.82 -26.67
C ALA A 9 17.99 -15.92 -26.46
N LYS A 10 18.64 -14.85 -25.99
CA LYS A 10 20.05 -14.85 -25.61
C LYS A 10 20.33 -15.86 -24.50
N ALA A 11 19.52 -15.82 -23.43
CA ALA A 11 19.69 -16.71 -22.29
C ALA A 11 19.52 -18.20 -22.66
N ARG A 12 18.57 -18.53 -23.54
CA ARG A 12 18.35 -19.88 -24.05
C ARG A 12 19.51 -20.40 -24.90
N ALA A 13 20.28 -19.51 -25.53
CA ALA A 13 21.45 -19.87 -26.32
C ALA A 13 22.68 -20.23 -25.47
N TYR A 14 22.72 -19.82 -24.19
CA TYR A 14 23.83 -20.12 -23.29
C TYR A 14 23.61 -21.44 -22.53
N PRO A 15 24.45 -22.46 -22.73
CA PRO A 15 24.23 -23.79 -22.16
C PRO A 15 24.46 -23.88 -20.65
N LEU A 16 25.00 -22.84 -20.03
CA LEU A 16 25.26 -22.77 -18.59
C LEU A 16 24.22 -21.92 -17.84
N THR A 17 23.20 -21.44 -18.55
CA THR A 17 22.10 -20.66 -17.99
C THR A 17 20.91 -21.55 -17.65
N VAL A 18 20.42 -21.41 -16.43
CA VAL A 18 19.12 -21.93 -15.98
C VAL A 18 18.15 -20.76 -15.90
N LEU A 19 17.02 -20.90 -16.59
CA LEU A 19 15.92 -19.95 -16.53
C LEU A 19 14.97 -20.43 -15.45
N ALA A 20 14.53 -19.54 -14.57
CA ALA A 20 13.54 -19.84 -13.56
C ALA A 20 12.37 -18.87 -13.70
N ALA A 21 11.16 -19.39 -13.83
CA ALA A 21 9.93 -18.61 -13.75
C ALA A 21 9.27 -18.84 -12.40
N THR A 22 8.82 -17.77 -11.76
CA THR A 22 8.27 -17.81 -10.40
C THR A 22 7.00 -17.00 -10.30
N ASP A 23 6.02 -17.49 -9.55
CA ASP A 23 4.78 -16.75 -9.25
C ASP A 23 4.19 -17.21 -7.91
N GLY A 24 3.60 -16.26 -7.18
CA GLY A 24 2.85 -16.46 -5.95
C GLY A 24 1.37 -16.13 -6.16
N SER A 25 0.52 -17.13 -5.94
CA SER A 25 -0.94 -16.94 -6.03
C SER A 25 -1.58 -16.81 -4.66
N VAL A 26 -2.16 -15.64 -4.37
CA VAL A 26 -3.01 -15.43 -3.18
C VAL A 26 -4.48 -15.35 -3.61
N PRO A 27 -5.33 -16.29 -3.18
CA PRO A 27 -6.75 -16.27 -3.50
C PRO A 27 -7.46 -15.03 -2.91
N GLN A 28 -8.38 -14.44 -3.69
CA GLN A 28 -9.26 -13.38 -3.19
C GLN A 28 -10.20 -13.88 -2.08
N SER A 29 -10.53 -15.18 -2.10
CA SER A 29 -11.38 -15.79 -1.09
C SER A 29 -10.56 -16.34 0.07
N ASN A 30 -10.91 -15.94 1.29
CA ASN A 30 -10.32 -16.43 2.55
C ASN A 30 -10.55 -17.95 2.82
N GLN A 31 -11.24 -18.63 1.91
CA GLN A 31 -11.47 -20.08 1.95
C GLN A 31 -10.29 -20.90 1.43
N TYR A 32 -9.40 -20.31 0.64
CA TYR A 32 -8.27 -21.02 0.03
C TYR A 32 -6.93 -20.49 0.55
N GLN A 33 -5.95 -21.37 0.58
CA GLN A 33 -4.58 -21.05 0.96
C GLN A 33 -3.84 -20.46 -0.24
N ALA A 34 -2.84 -19.62 0.03
CA ALA A 34 -1.90 -19.14 -0.95
C ALA A 34 -1.02 -20.29 -1.48
N ALA A 35 -0.57 -20.15 -2.72
CA ALA A 35 0.33 -21.08 -3.38
C ALA A 35 1.54 -20.32 -3.92
N SER A 36 2.69 -20.99 -3.96
CA SER A 36 3.89 -20.52 -4.64
C SER A 36 4.28 -21.56 -5.69
N ALA A 37 4.81 -21.10 -6.82
CA ALA A 37 5.26 -21.97 -7.89
C ALA A 37 6.60 -21.51 -8.46
N ALA A 38 7.43 -22.49 -8.81
CA ALA A 38 8.65 -22.27 -9.57
C ALA A 38 8.77 -23.32 -10.67
N ILE A 39 9.17 -22.88 -11.87
CA ILE A 39 9.44 -23.74 -13.01
C ILE A 39 10.83 -23.38 -13.53
N ILE A 40 11.71 -24.37 -13.67
CA ILE A 40 13.07 -24.17 -14.19
C ILE A 40 13.23 -24.81 -15.57
N TYR A 41 13.98 -24.11 -16.43
CA TYR A 41 14.24 -24.48 -17.82
C TYR A 41 15.73 -24.39 -18.14
N LYS A 42 16.16 -25.18 -19.12
CA LYS A 42 17.47 -25.09 -19.77
C LYS A 42 17.28 -25.05 -21.27
N GLY A 43 17.62 -23.92 -21.89
CA GLY A 43 17.16 -23.61 -23.24
C GLY A 43 15.62 -23.61 -23.30
N HIS A 44 15.05 -24.38 -24.23
CA HIS A 44 13.60 -24.54 -24.36
C HIS A 44 13.02 -25.71 -23.55
N ARG A 45 13.88 -26.51 -22.90
CA ARG A 45 13.44 -27.69 -22.18
C ARG A 45 13.16 -27.34 -20.73
N GLU A 46 11.95 -27.63 -20.27
CA GLU A 46 11.64 -27.66 -18.85
C GLU A 46 12.41 -28.79 -18.17
N LEU A 47 13.06 -28.46 -17.05
CA LEU A 47 13.82 -29.42 -16.25
C LEU A 47 12.97 -29.94 -15.10
N GLU A 48 12.39 -29.03 -14.32
CA GLU A 48 11.65 -29.35 -13.10
C GLU A 48 10.66 -28.22 -12.78
N ARG A 49 9.56 -28.58 -12.11
CA ARG A 49 8.61 -27.63 -11.55
C ARG A 49 8.25 -28.02 -10.13
N THR A 50 8.07 -27.04 -9.27
CA THR A 50 7.59 -27.24 -7.90
C THR A 50 6.47 -26.25 -7.56
N ARG A 51 5.61 -26.67 -6.65
CA ARG A 51 4.55 -25.83 -6.09
C ARG A 51 4.35 -26.17 -4.63
N TYR A 52 4.14 -25.15 -3.81
CA TYR A 52 3.88 -25.31 -2.39
C TYR A 52 2.62 -24.59 -1.96
N VAL A 53 1.88 -25.21 -1.05
CA VAL A 53 0.82 -24.53 -0.31
C VAL A 53 1.49 -23.74 0.80
N SER A 54 1.27 -22.43 0.83
CA SER A 54 1.95 -21.51 1.76
C SER A 54 1.06 -21.04 2.91
N GLY A 55 -0.15 -21.58 3.05
CA GLY A 55 -1.05 -21.16 4.13
C GLY A 55 -1.72 -19.81 3.86
N ARG A 56 -1.92 -19.02 4.93
CA ARG A 56 -2.45 -17.65 4.87
C ARG A 56 -1.27 -16.69 4.92
N VAL A 57 -0.73 -16.40 3.76
CA VAL A 57 0.42 -15.50 3.61
C VAL A 57 0.07 -14.33 2.69
N THR A 58 0.84 -13.26 2.78
CA THR A 58 0.70 -12.12 1.88
C THR A 58 1.22 -12.46 0.50
N ALA A 59 0.85 -11.69 -0.52
CA ALA A 59 1.39 -11.89 -1.87
C ALA A 59 2.93 -11.81 -1.90
N PRO A 60 3.59 -10.82 -1.27
CA PRO A 60 5.05 -10.80 -1.19
C PRO A 60 5.67 -12.04 -0.54
N ASP A 61 5.04 -12.62 0.50
CA ASP A 61 5.55 -13.84 1.13
C ASP A 61 5.45 -15.06 0.19
N ALA A 62 4.35 -15.17 -0.57
CA ALA A 62 4.15 -16.23 -1.54
C ALA A 62 5.14 -16.13 -2.71
N GLU A 63 5.36 -14.92 -3.22
CA GLU A 63 6.37 -14.61 -4.24
C GLU A 63 7.78 -14.93 -3.76
N LEU A 64 8.11 -14.53 -2.52
CA LEU A 64 9.41 -14.83 -1.93
C LEU A 64 9.65 -16.34 -1.79
N ASN A 65 8.62 -17.11 -1.42
CA ASN A 65 8.71 -18.58 -1.39
C ASN A 65 8.89 -19.18 -2.81
N ALA A 66 8.23 -18.61 -3.82
CA ALA A 66 8.39 -19.00 -5.21
C ALA A 66 9.85 -18.80 -5.69
N ILE A 67 10.41 -17.61 -5.42
CA ILE A 67 11.82 -17.29 -5.72
C ILE A 67 12.77 -18.22 -4.96
N SER A 68 12.53 -18.45 -3.67
CA SER A 68 13.35 -19.36 -2.86
C SER A 68 13.35 -20.77 -3.42
N SER A 69 12.19 -21.25 -3.85
CA SER A 69 12.03 -22.55 -4.49
C SER A 69 12.78 -22.63 -5.82
N ALA A 70 12.66 -21.61 -6.67
CA ALA A 70 13.37 -21.53 -7.94
C ALA A 70 14.89 -21.57 -7.77
N VAL A 71 15.45 -20.74 -6.88
CA VAL A 71 16.89 -20.68 -6.64
C VAL A 71 17.40 -22.03 -6.14
N ARG A 72 16.72 -22.64 -5.16
CA ARG A 72 17.09 -23.95 -4.63
C ARG A 72 17.07 -25.05 -5.68
N LEU A 73 16.11 -25.02 -6.60
CA LEU A 73 16.09 -25.96 -7.73
C LEU A 73 17.23 -25.68 -8.71
N ALA A 74 17.48 -24.42 -9.03
CA ALA A 74 18.47 -24.00 -10.00
C ALA A 74 19.92 -24.35 -9.58
N VAL A 75 20.28 -24.13 -8.32
CA VAL A 75 21.65 -24.42 -7.83
C VAL A 75 21.99 -25.92 -7.84
N THR A 76 20.98 -26.79 -7.85
CA THR A 76 21.19 -28.25 -7.94
C THR A 76 21.43 -28.74 -9.36
N GLN A 77 21.26 -27.87 -10.37
CA GLN A 77 21.41 -28.26 -11.76
C GLN A 77 22.89 -28.35 -12.15
N ALA A 78 23.27 -29.46 -12.77
CA ALA A 78 24.62 -29.65 -13.27
C ALA A 78 24.98 -28.60 -14.33
N ASN A 79 26.22 -28.08 -14.25
CA ASN A 79 26.76 -27.07 -15.16
C ASN A 79 25.85 -25.83 -15.24
N CYS A 80 25.51 -25.25 -14.09
CA CYS A 80 24.79 -23.98 -13.97
C CYS A 80 25.75 -22.92 -13.44
N GLN A 81 26.06 -21.93 -14.27
CA GLN A 81 26.83 -20.72 -13.91
C GLN A 81 25.95 -19.47 -13.91
N HIS A 82 24.80 -19.48 -14.57
CA HIS A 82 23.91 -18.32 -14.60
C HIS A 82 22.49 -18.74 -14.24
N ILE A 83 21.92 -18.11 -13.23
CA ILE A 83 20.50 -18.27 -12.87
C ILE A 83 19.77 -17.00 -13.26
N MET A 84 18.77 -17.10 -14.14
CA MET A 84 17.91 -15.99 -14.52
C MET A 84 16.51 -16.20 -13.99
N VAL A 85 16.10 -15.42 -12.99
CA VAL A 85 14.80 -15.51 -12.35
C VAL A 85 13.85 -14.46 -12.93
N PHE A 86 12.76 -14.91 -13.55
CA PHE A 86 11.69 -14.10 -14.10
C PHE A 86 10.53 -14.04 -13.10
N THR A 87 10.24 -12.83 -12.62
CA THR A 87 9.22 -12.58 -11.58
C THR A 87 8.55 -11.23 -11.82
N ASP A 88 7.29 -11.10 -11.42
CA ASP A 88 6.59 -9.82 -11.34
C ASP A 88 6.78 -9.09 -9.99
N SER A 89 7.57 -9.66 -9.09
CA SER A 89 7.74 -9.17 -7.72
C SER A 89 9.19 -8.78 -7.43
N MET A 90 9.63 -7.62 -7.96
CA MET A 90 10.98 -7.12 -7.67
C MET A 90 11.20 -6.85 -6.17
N GLY A 91 10.16 -6.47 -5.44
CA GLY A 91 10.25 -6.35 -3.97
C GLY A 91 10.62 -7.67 -3.31
N SER A 92 10.07 -8.79 -3.79
CA SER A 92 10.39 -10.13 -3.28
C SER A 92 11.75 -10.60 -3.77
N ALA A 93 12.15 -10.25 -4.99
CA ALA A 93 13.51 -10.50 -5.49
C ALA A 93 14.59 -9.80 -4.65
N HIS A 94 14.38 -8.53 -4.29
CA HIS A 94 15.26 -7.83 -3.37
C HIS A 94 15.30 -8.49 -1.99
N LYS A 95 14.14 -8.87 -1.45
CA LYS A 95 14.06 -9.58 -0.16
C LYS A 95 14.74 -10.96 -0.20
N ALA A 96 14.72 -11.65 -1.34
CA ALA A 96 15.27 -13.00 -1.45
C ALA A 96 16.77 -13.07 -1.11
N VAL A 97 17.49 -11.99 -1.35
CA VAL A 97 18.94 -11.89 -1.04
C VAL A 97 19.22 -11.00 0.18
N ASP A 98 18.19 -10.61 0.93
CA ASP A 98 18.30 -9.82 2.16
C ASP A 98 18.19 -10.74 3.39
N PRO A 99 19.25 -10.93 4.19
CA PRO A 99 19.20 -11.73 5.40
C PRO A 99 18.59 -11.00 6.60
N SER A 100 18.20 -9.72 6.46
CA SER A 100 17.66 -8.91 7.55
C SER A 100 16.33 -9.45 8.11
N ILE A 101 15.88 -8.89 9.23
CA ILE A 101 14.65 -9.35 9.90
C ILE A 101 13.44 -8.84 9.11
N HIS A 102 12.65 -9.76 8.56
CA HIS A 102 11.38 -9.47 7.90
C HIS A 102 10.46 -10.70 7.86
N SER A 103 9.19 -10.51 7.49
CA SER A 103 8.29 -11.64 7.19
C SER A 103 8.84 -12.46 6.03
N GLY A 104 8.89 -13.78 6.17
CA GLY A 104 9.47 -14.68 5.17
C GLY A 104 11.01 -14.78 5.22
N GLN A 105 11.68 -14.25 6.26
CA GLN A 105 13.15 -14.33 6.40
C GLN A 105 13.71 -15.76 6.24
N ALA A 106 12.96 -16.79 6.66
CA ALA A 106 13.37 -18.18 6.47
C ALA A 106 13.64 -18.52 4.99
N PHE A 107 12.85 -17.96 4.05
CA PHE A 107 13.04 -18.15 2.62
C PHE A 107 14.28 -17.42 2.10
N SER A 108 14.52 -16.19 2.57
CA SER A 108 15.71 -15.41 2.22
C SER A 108 16.99 -16.06 2.75
N LEU A 109 17.00 -16.51 4.00
CA LEU A 109 18.14 -17.26 4.56
C LEU A 109 18.39 -18.55 3.79
N SER A 110 17.33 -19.23 3.34
CA SER A 110 17.48 -20.42 2.49
C SER A 110 18.07 -20.09 1.12
N VAL A 111 17.74 -18.94 0.54
CA VAL A 111 18.34 -18.45 -0.72
C VAL A 111 19.80 -18.08 -0.51
N CYS A 112 20.09 -17.25 0.50
CA CYS A 112 21.47 -16.82 0.80
C CYS A 112 22.39 -18.00 1.04
N ARG A 113 21.94 -19.02 1.78
CA ARG A 113 22.72 -20.24 2.01
C ARG A 113 22.96 -21.02 0.71
N ALA A 114 21.92 -21.23 -0.09
CA ALA A 114 22.03 -21.93 -1.37
C ALA A 114 22.96 -21.21 -2.35
N LEU A 115 22.86 -19.88 -2.43
CA LEU A 115 23.71 -19.06 -3.28
C LEU A 115 25.14 -19.00 -2.78
N GLN A 116 25.37 -18.95 -1.45
CA GLN A 116 26.72 -18.98 -0.90
C GLN A 116 27.47 -20.23 -1.34
N GLU A 117 26.88 -21.41 -1.12
CA GLU A 117 27.49 -22.69 -1.53
C GLU A 117 27.71 -22.75 -3.06
N TRP A 118 26.81 -22.16 -3.84
CA TRP A 118 26.90 -22.13 -5.30
C TRP A 118 27.95 -21.15 -5.84
N PHE A 119 28.13 -19.98 -5.21
CA PHE A 119 29.17 -19.01 -5.57
C PHE A 119 30.57 -19.50 -5.18
N GLU A 120 30.70 -20.36 -4.16
CA GLU A 120 31.99 -20.97 -3.80
C GLU A 120 32.51 -21.98 -4.84
N VAL A 121 31.66 -22.45 -5.77
CA VAL A 121 32.04 -23.41 -6.81
C VAL A 121 32.78 -22.76 -7.97
N ASP A 122 32.36 -21.57 -8.40
CA ASP A 122 32.89 -20.88 -9.58
C ASP A 122 32.67 -19.37 -9.47
N ASP A 123 33.74 -18.58 -9.62
CA ASP A 123 33.70 -17.11 -9.57
C ASP A 123 32.88 -16.48 -10.72
N LEU A 124 32.57 -17.26 -11.77
CA LEU A 124 31.69 -16.84 -12.87
C LEU A 124 30.20 -17.03 -12.55
N CYS A 125 29.86 -17.67 -11.43
CA CYS A 125 28.48 -17.84 -11.03
C CYS A 125 27.79 -16.49 -10.83
N CYS A 126 26.64 -16.29 -11.46
CA CYS A 126 25.85 -15.06 -11.34
C CYS A 126 24.35 -15.34 -11.32
N ILE A 127 23.62 -14.56 -10.52
CA ILE A 127 22.15 -14.58 -10.51
C ILE A 127 21.62 -13.25 -11.03
N THR A 128 20.59 -13.30 -11.87
CA THR A 128 19.93 -12.12 -12.43
C THR A 128 18.44 -12.20 -12.19
N PHE A 129 17.87 -11.15 -11.61
CA PHE A 129 16.43 -11.00 -11.46
C PHE A 129 15.90 -10.14 -12.61
N VAL A 130 14.91 -10.67 -13.32
CA VAL A 130 14.26 -10.03 -14.46
C VAL A 130 12.83 -9.74 -14.10
N TYR A 131 12.48 -8.45 -14.11
CA TYR A 131 11.11 -8.03 -13.90
C TYR A 131 10.24 -8.35 -15.10
N VAL A 132 9.10 -9.01 -14.87
CA VAL A 132 8.07 -9.27 -15.88
C VAL A 132 6.77 -8.64 -15.40
N LEU A 133 6.17 -7.77 -16.22
CA LEU A 133 4.88 -7.21 -15.87
C LEU A 133 3.78 -8.29 -15.99
N SER A 134 3.08 -8.63 -14.91
CA SER A 134 2.10 -9.74 -14.88
C SER A 134 0.98 -9.59 -15.92
N ALA A 135 0.60 -8.34 -16.24
CA ALA A 135 -0.41 -8.03 -17.25
C ALA A 135 -0.04 -8.52 -18.67
N LEU A 136 1.24 -8.80 -18.94
CA LEU A 136 1.69 -9.28 -20.25
C LEU A 136 1.36 -10.75 -20.50
N GLN A 137 1.13 -11.56 -19.45
CA GLN A 137 0.97 -13.02 -19.57
C GLN A 137 2.05 -13.64 -20.47
N TRP A 138 3.31 -13.29 -20.20
CA TRP A 138 4.42 -13.54 -21.11
C TRP A 138 5.13 -14.88 -20.85
N ASP A 139 5.30 -15.68 -21.93
CA ASP A 139 6.12 -16.91 -22.04
C ASP A 139 6.17 -17.75 -20.73
N ILE A 140 7.37 -18.11 -20.26
CA ILE A 140 7.59 -18.95 -19.08
C ILE A 140 7.00 -18.38 -17.79
N HIS A 141 6.82 -17.06 -17.69
CA HIS A 141 6.18 -16.44 -16.52
C HIS A 141 4.68 -16.76 -16.49
N ALA A 142 4.02 -16.79 -17.66
CA ALA A 142 2.62 -17.21 -17.76
C ALA A 142 2.41 -18.67 -17.32
N ASP A 143 3.37 -19.55 -17.63
CA ASP A 143 3.37 -20.94 -17.18
C ASP A 143 3.44 -21.03 -15.65
N ALA A 144 4.34 -20.28 -15.02
CA ALA A 144 4.46 -20.23 -13.56
C ALA A 144 3.18 -19.69 -12.90
N HIS A 145 2.62 -18.60 -13.44
CA HIS A 145 1.37 -18.02 -12.96
C HIS A 145 0.19 -18.98 -13.03
N LYS A 146 0.05 -19.67 -14.17
CA LYS A 146 -0.98 -20.70 -14.34
C LYS A 146 -0.77 -21.83 -13.33
N TYR A 147 0.47 -22.30 -13.18
CA TYR A 147 0.80 -23.41 -12.30
C TYR A 147 0.56 -23.10 -10.81
N ALA A 148 0.83 -21.87 -10.37
CA ALA A 148 0.50 -21.40 -9.03
C ALA A 148 -1.02 -21.28 -8.82
N SER A 149 -1.71 -20.61 -9.74
CA SER A 149 -3.12 -20.25 -9.59
C SER A 149 -4.08 -21.43 -9.70
N GLU A 150 -3.72 -22.50 -10.42
CA GLU A 150 -4.50 -23.73 -10.53
C GLU A 150 -4.59 -24.52 -9.21
N LEU A 151 -3.63 -24.35 -8.30
CA LEU A 151 -3.63 -25.05 -7.02
C LEU A 151 -4.64 -24.42 -6.06
N LYS A 152 -5.80 -25.06 -5.89
CA LYS A 152 -6.82 -24.66 -4.91
C LYS A 152 -6.84 -25.60 -3.72
N VAL A 153 -6.24 -25.17 -2.61
CA VAL A 153 -6.26 -25.91 -1.35
C VAL A 153 -7.07 -25.13 -0.32
N ARG A 154 -8.11 -25.75 0.25
CA ARG A 154 -8.95 -25.10 1.25
C ARG A 154 -8.17 -24.87 2.54
N VAL A 155 -8.46 -23.76 3.20
CA VAL A 155 -8.05 -23.51 4.59
C VAL A 155 -8.79 -24.54 5.46
N GLY A 156 -8.06 -25.47 6.06
CA GLY A 156 -8.63 -26.48 6.95
C GLY A 156 -9.04 -25.90 8.30
N HIS A 157 -9.74 -26.70 9.13
CA HIS A 157 -10.07 -26.33 10.51
C HIS A 157 -8.86 -26.25 11.45
N ARG A 158 -7.73 -26.86 11.08
CA ARG A 158 -6.46 -26.74 11.81
C ARG A 158 -5.74 -25.45 11.41
N LYS A 159 -5.01 -24.86 12.36
CA LYS A 159 -4.20 -23.63 12.17
C LYS A 159 -3.44 -23.72 10.85
N THR A 160 -3.83 -22.90 9.88
CA THR A 160 -3.00 -22.64 8.70
C THR A 160 -1.80 -21.82 9.14
N ASP A 161 -0.63 -22.10 8.56
CA ASP A 161 0.53 -21.24 8.74
C ASP A 161 0.14 -19.81 8.31
N ASN A 162 0.31 -18.86 9.22
CA ASN A 162 0.11 -17.44 8.93
C ASN A 162 1.49 -16.78 8.90
N SER A 163 1.76 -15.95 7.90
CA SER A 163 2.92 -15.06 8.01
C SER A 163 2.69 -13.99 9.06
N ILE A 164 3.78 -13.45 9.62
CA ILE A 164 3.71 -12.32 10.56
C ILE A 164 3.01 -11.13 9.90
N ASP A 165 3.31 -10.86 8.63
CA ASP A 165 2.66 -9.77 7.88
C ASP A 165 1.16 -10.00 7.72
N THR A 166 0.71 -11.25 7.58
CA THR A 166 -0.73 -11.57 7.56
C THR A 166 -1.38 -11.27 8.89
N LEU A 167 -0.74 -11.63 10.01
CA LEU A 167 -1.26 -11.34 11.35
C LEU A 167 -1.30 -9.82 11.62
N HIS A 168 -0.24 -9.10 11.24
CA HIS A 168 -0.20 -7.64 11.32
C HIS A 168 -1.30 -7.00 10.47
N SER A 169 -1.49 -7.46 9.24
CA SER A 169 -2.55 -6.96 8.36
C SER A 169 -3.94 -7.21 8.96
N GLN A 170 -4.20 -8.39 9.51
CA GLN A 170 -5.47 -8.70 10.19
C GLN A 170 -5.71 -7.82 11.41
N ALA A 171 -4.70 -7.63 12.25
CA ALA A 171 -4.79 -6.76 13.42
C ALA A 171 -5.05 -5.30 12.99
N ALA A 172 -4.33 -4.80 11.98
CA ALA A 172 -4.51 -3.46 11.45
C ALA A 172 -5.91 -3.25 10.87
N HIS A 173 -6.44 -4.22 10.12
CA HIS A 173 -7.83 -4.17 9.63
C HIS A 173 -8.84 -4.17 10.77
N SER A 174 -8.67 -5.04 11.78
CA SER A 174 -9.57 -5.08 12.93
C SER A 174 -9.59 -3.76 13.71
N VAL A 175 -8.43 -3.13 13.90
CA VAL A 175 -8.32 -1.83 14.57
C VAL A 175 -8.94 -0.73 13.70
N LEU A 176 -8.70 -0.76 12.39
CA LEU A 176 -9.27 0.21 11.46
C LEU A 176 -10.79 0.12 11.41
N ASP A 177 -11.36 -1.08 11.33
CA ASP A 177 -12.81 -1.31 11.33
C ASP A 177 -13.44 -0.81 12.64
N SER A 178 -12.81 -1.10 13.78
CA SER A 178 -13.24 -0.59 15.09
C SER A 178 -13.17 0.93 15.14
N TRP A 179 -12.11 1.54 14.62
CA TRP A 179 -11.96 2.99 14.60
C TRP A 179 -12.98 3.64 13.67
N SER A 180 -13.19 3.11 12.46
CA SER A 180 -14.23 3.58 11.53
C SER A 180 -15.61 3.49 12.15
N SER A 181 -15.96 2.38 12.82
CA SER A 181 -17.24 2.25 13.53
C SER A 181 -17.40 3.30 14.63
N THR A 182 -16.36 3.50 15.45
CA THR A 182 -16.40 4.48 16.55
C THR A 182 -16.47 5.91 16.00
N PHE A 183 -15.80 6.19 14.89
CA PHE A 183 -15.79 7.50 14.24
C PHE A 183 -17.15 7.93 13.68
N GLN A 184 -18.08 6.99 13.45
CA GLN A 184 -19.46 7.32 13.07
C GLN A 184 -20.28 7.87 14.24
N ASP A 185 -19.86 7.64 15.49
CA ASP A 185 -20.56 8.14 16.66
C ASP A 185 -20.29 9.65 16.85
N PRO A 186 -21.30 10.53 16.79
CA PRO A 186 -21.12 11.96 17.00
C PRO A 186 -20.56 12.32 18.38
N THR A 187 -20.74 11.45 19.39
CA THR A 187 -20.18 11.66 20.73
C THR A 187 -18.66 11.46 20.76
N TYR A 188 -18.15 10.55 19.92
CA TYR A 188 -16.72 10.33 19.74
C TYR A 188 -16.12 11.35 18.77
N ARG A 189 -16.74 11.53 17.60
CA ARG A 189 -16.22 12.41 16.54
C ARG A 189 -16.34 13.90 16.89
N GLY A 190 -17.31 14.25 17.72
CA GLY A 190 -17.72 15.61 18.03
C GLY A 190 -18.91 16.06 17.17
N SER A 191 -19.91 16.65 17.82
CA SER A 191 -21.14 17.12 17.18
C SER A 191 -20.91 18.22 16.14
N GLU A 192 -19.82 18.97 16.29
CA GLU A 192 -19.43 20.04 15.37
C GLU A 192 -18.46 19.55 14.28
N PHE A 193 -18.17 18.26 14.17
CA PHE A 193 -17.25 17.78 13.15
C PHE A 193 -17.88 17.87 11.74
N LEU A 194 -17.16 18.46 10.78
CA LEU A 194 -17.63 18.64 9.40
C LEU A 194 -17.55 17.32 8.62
N GLU A 195 -18.70 16.81 8.20
CA GLU A 195 -18.78 15.63 7.34
C GLU A 195 -18.47 15.99 5.91
N LEU A 196 -17.33 15.49 5.44
CA LEU A 196 -16.93 15.59 4.05
C LEU A 196 -17.08 14.22 3.40
N GLN A 197 -17.25 14.23 2.09
CA GLN A 197 -17.46 13.05 1.27
C GLN A 197 -16.22 12.79 0.40
N ARG A 198 -16.08 11.54 0.00
CA ARG A 198 -15.22 11.13 -1.11
C ARG A 198 -15.98 11.35 -2.44
N PRO A 199 -15.30 11.30 -3.60
CA PRO A 199 -15.95 11.46 -4.92
C PRO A 199 -17.08 10.45 -5.19
N ASP A 200 -17.06 9.29 -4.54
CA ASP A 200 -18.10 8.26 -4.60
C ASP A 200 -19.34 8.57 -3.73
N GLY A 201 -19.37 9.73 -3.05
CA GLY A 201 -20.45 10.17 -2.16
C GLY A 201 -20.39 9.59 -0.75
N GLN A 202 -19.46 8.68 -0.46
CA GLN A 202 -19.32 8.08 0.87
C GLN A 202 -18.63 9.04 1.85
N PRO A 203 -18.97 9.00 3.15
CA PRO A 203 -18.28 9.79 4.16
C PRO A 203 -16.79 9.45 4.21
N ILE A 204 -15.96 10.46 4.38
CA ILE A 204 -14.52 10.26 4.59
C ILE A 204 -14.31 9.51 5.91
N GLN A 205 -13.59 8.39 5.83
CA GLN A 205 -13.24 7.57 6.98
C GLN A 205 -11.80 7.82 7.43
N PRO A 206 -11.51 7.61 8.72
CA PRO A 206 -10.15 7.58 9.20
C PRO A 206 -9.33 6.49 8.51
N SER A 207 -8.03 6.74 8.36
CA SER A 207 -7.06 5.79 7.85
C SER A 207 -5.68 6.12 8.43
N TYR A 208 -4.90 5.07 8.69
CA TYR A 208 -3.52 5.18 9.16
C TYR A 208 -2.50 5.22 8.01
N LEU A 209 -2.91 4.85 6.79
CA LEU A 209 -2.02 4.77 5.64
C LEU A 209 -1.68 6.17 5.12
N ASN A 210 -0.39 6.48 5.01
CA ASN A 210 0.12 7.74 4.44
C ASN A 210 -0.52 9.00 5.06
N GLY A 211 -0.78 8.98 6.37
CA GLY A 211 -1.44 10.08 7.09
C GLY A 211 -2.95 10.19 6.84
N GLY A 212 -3.54 9.25 6.13
CA GLY A 212 -4.97 9.22 5.84
C GLY A 212 -5.40 10.33 4.87
N PRO A 213 -6.72 10.45 4.64
CA PRO A 213 -7.25 11.36 3.61
C PRO A 213 -6.97 12.83 3.89
N TRP A 214 -6.88 13.24 5.16
CA TRP A 214 -6.65 14.64 5.53
C TRP A 214 -5.18 15.06 5.38
N LEU A 215 -4.22 14.35 5.98
CA LEU A 215 -2.80 14.74 5.88
C LEU A 215 -2.28 14.60 4.45
N SER A 216 -2.71 13.60 3.69
CA SER A 216 -2.34 13.48 2.28
C SER A 216 -2.83 14.65 1.42
N THR A 217 -3.93 15.31 1.80
CA THR A 217 -4.47 16.47 1.07
C THR A 217 -3.82 17.79 1.50
N PHE A 218 -3.51 17.94 2.78
CA PHE A 218 -3.19 19.25 3.39
C PHE A 218 -1.81 19.31 4.04
N GLY A 219 -1.05 18.22 4.06
CA GLY A 219 0.22 18.09 4.79
C GLY A 219 1.39 18.91 4.25
N HIS A 220 1.18 19.71 3.20
CA HIS A 220 2.23 20.53 2.59
C HIS A 220 2.43 21.90 3.26
N SER A 221 1.49 22.35 4.09
CA SER A 221 1.56 23.62 4.80
C SER A 221 0.97 23.50 6.20
N ILE A 222 1.77 23.79 7.23
CA ILE A 222 1.36 23.71 8.64
C ILE A 222 0.21 24.68 8.92
N THR A 223 0.30 25.91 8.42
CA THR A 223 -0.73 26.95 8.60
C THR A 223 -2.06 26.55 7.95
N GLU A 224 -2.01 26.05 6.72
CA GLU A 224 -3.23 25.59 6.04
C GLU A 224 -3.82 24.38 6.75
N PHE A 225 -2.98 23.43 7.18
CA PHE A 225 -3.42 22.24 7.91
C PHE A 225 -4.08 22.59 9.25
N ALA A 226 -3.52 23.53 10.01
CA ALA A 226 -4.12 24.01 11.26
C ALA A 226 -5.53 24.59 11.02
N ARG A 227 -5.66 25.44 10.01
CA ARG A 227 -6.96 26.04 9.62
C ARG A 227 -7.97 25.00 9.15
N VAL A 228 -7.52 23.98 8.42
CA VAL A 228 -8.35 22.83 8.04
C VAL A 228 -8.80 22.06 9.28
N CYS A 229 -7.88 21.76 10.21
CA CYS A 229 -8.20 21.06 11.44
C CYS A 229 -9.24 21.81 12.26
N TRP A 230 -9.06 23.13 12.44
CA TRP A 230 -10.04 23.97 13.11
C TRP A 230 -11.37 23.99 12.37
N CYS A 231 -11.36 24.13 11.03
CA CYS A 231 -12.55 24.07 10.20
C CYS A 231 -13.31 22.77 10.37
N ILE A 232 -12.64 21.62 10.24
CA ILE A 232 -13.27 20.31 10.29
C ILE A 232 -13.74 20.00 11.71
N THR A 233 -12.93 20.23 12.74
CA THR A 233 -13.29 19.88 14.13
C THR A 233 -14.24 20.87 14.80
N GLY A 234 -14.56 21.99 14.15
CA GLY A 234 -15.43 23.03 14.71
C GLY A 234 -14.73 23.94 15.74
N HIS A 235 -13.39 23.95 15.75
CA HIS A 235 -12.57 24.81 16.61
C HIS A 235 -12.08 26.07 15.88
N THR A 236 -12.84 26.56 14.90
CA THR A 236 -12.46 27.77 14.18
C THR A 236 -12.55 29.00 15.10
N PRO A 237 -11.52 29.86 15.12
CA PRO A 237 -11.50 31.08 15.94
C PRO A 237 -12.43 32.16 15.36
N ILE A 238 -13.74 31.94 15.54
CA ILE A 238 -14.83 32.80 15.08
C ILE A 238 -15.84 33.00 16.21
N GLY A 239 -16.88 33.80 15.98
CA GLY A 239 -17.84 34.17 17.03
C GLY A 239 -18.46 33.02 17.84
N VAL A 240 -18.75 31.86 17.25
CA VAL A 240 -19.20 30.68 18.02
C VAL A 240 -18.14 30.21 19.01
N TYR A 241 -16.89 30.13 18.58
CA TYR A 241 -15.76 29.73 19.42
C TYR A 241 -15.49 30.75 20.52
N TYR A 242 -15.39 32.04 20.19
CA TYR A 242 -15.13 33.10 21.19
C TYR A 242 -16.19 33.13 22.27
N ARG A 243 -17.47 32.97 21.90
CA ARG A 243 -18.56 32.90 22.87
C ARG A 243 -18.51 31.64 23.74
N ARG A 244 -18.22 30.48 23.12
CA ARG A 244 -18.10 29.19 23.83
C ARG A 244 -16.99 29.24 24.89
N PHE A 245 -15.86 29.84 24.54
CA PHE A 245 -14.68 29.92 25.40
C PHE A 245 -14.57 31.23 26.21
N LYS A 246 -15.60 32.09 26.15
CA LYS A 246 -15.68 33.38 26.87
C LYS A 246 -14.50 34.32 26.57
N ILE A 247 -14.04 34.33 25.32
CA ILE A 247 -12.97 35.20 24.84
C ILE A 247 -13.57 36.55 24.46
N ASN A 248 -12.93 37.64 24.89
CA ASN A 248 -13.40 39.00 24.64
C ASN A 248 -13.05 39.49 23.22
N GLU A 249 -13.65 38.85 22.22
CA GLU A 249 -13.49 39.15 20.79
C GLU A 249 -14.86 39.35 20.12
N PRO A 250 -14.94 40.01 18.95
CA PRO A 250 -16.20 40.19 18.23
C PRO A 250 -16.88 38.85 17.88
N HIS A 251 -18.15 38.72 18.28
CA HIS A 251 -18.95 37.52 18.01
C HIS A 251 -19.75 37.59 16.71
N GLY A 252 -20.09 38.82 16.28
CA GLY A 252 -20.94 39.07 15.12
C GLY A 252 -20.27 38.62 13.82
N CYS A 253 -21.09 38.15 12.88
CA CYS A 253 -20.61 37.94 11.53
C CYS A 253 -20.57 39.26 10.79
N THR A 254 -19.57 39.43 9.96
CA THR A 254 -19.37 40.63 9.15
C THR A 254 -20.42 40.82 8.03
N CYS A 255 -21.25 39.80 7.76
CA CYS A 255 -22.45 39.95 6.93
C CYS A 255 -23.65 40.55 7.69
N GLY A 256 -23.46 40.98 8.94
CA GLY A 256 -24.51 41.57 9.79
C GLY A 256 -25.26 40.56 10.68
N ALA A 257 -24.98 39.27 10.58
CA ALA A 257 -25.58 38.29 11.50
C ALA A 257 -25.04 38.47 12.92
N ALA A 258 -25.90 38.34 13.93
CA ALA A 258 -25.52 38.50 15.35
C ALA A 258 -24.41 37.54 15.83
N LEU A 259 -24.19 36.45 15.11
CA LEU A 259 -23.20 35.44 15.45
C LEU A 259 -22.56 34.84 14.19
N GLN A 260 -21.23 34.77 14.18
CA GLN A 260 -20.46 34.07 13.17
C GLN A 260 -20.30 32.58 13.51
N SER A 261 -20.85 31.70 12.67
CA SER A 261 -20.67 30.24 12.76
C SER A 261 -19.96 29.69 11.53
N ARG A 262 -19.31 28.52 11.65
CA ARG A 262 -18.66 27.84 10.52
C ARG A 262 -19.65 27.58 9.40
N GLN A 263 -20.85 27.09 9.73
CA GLN A 263 -21.90 26.84 8.75
C GLN A 263 -22.31 28.12 8.00
N ARG A 264 -22.36 29.26 8.70
CA ARG A 264 -22.67 30.54 8.04
C ARG A 264 -21.54 30.99 7.12
N VAL A 265 -20.29 30.88 7.57
CA VAL A 265 -19.11 31.22 6.75
C VAL A 265 -19.02 30.36 5.49
N LEU A 266 -19.21 29.04 5.61
CA LEU A 266 -19.11 28.11 4.49
C LEU A 266 -20.33 28.13 3.54
N PHE A 267 -21.54 28.37 4.07
CA PHE A 267 -22.78 28.13 3.30
C PHE A 267 -23.72 29.34 3.15
N ARG A 268 -23.48 30.49 3.79
CA ARG A 268 -24.45 31.61 3.79
C ARG A 268 -23.88 33.00 3.57
N CYS A 269 -22.58 33.20 3.74
CA CYS A 269 -21.92 34.49 3.53
C CYS A 269 -21.48 34.69 2.07
N CYS A 270 -22.43 34.57 1.13
CA CYS A 270 -22.13 34.48 -0.30
C CYS A 270 -21.44 35.71 -0.89
N ASP A 271 -21.71 36.91 -0.35
CA ASP A 271 -21.16 38.17 -0.87
C ASP A 271 -19.71 38.43 -0.42
N ARG A 272 -19.20 37.66 0.56
CA ARG A 272 -17.89 37.89 1.17
C ARG A 272 -16.87 36.79 0.87
N TYR A 273 -17.32 35.57 0.64
CA TYR A 273 -16.45 34.43 0.39
C TYR A 273 -16.84 33.78 -0.94
N SER A 274 -15.86 33.43 -1.79
CA SER A 274 -16.12 32.73 -3.06
C SER A 274 -16.84 31.41 -2.80
N VAL A 275 -18.09 31.30 -3.27
CA VAL A 275 -19.01 30.22 -2.89
C VAL A 275 -18.83 29.00 -3.77
N HIS A 276 -18.13 28.00 -3.25
CA HIS A 276 -18.42 26.60 -3.53
C HIS A 276 -18.68 25.91 -2.19
N TYR A 277 -19.88 25.34 -2.05
CA TYR A 277 -20.26 24.61 -0.84
C TYR A 277 -19.35 23.37 -0.70
N PRO A 278 -18.49 23.31 0.32
CA PRO A 278 -17.50 22.27 0.37
C PRO A 278 -18.15 20.92 0.69
N ARG A 279 -18.03 19.98 -0.24
CA ARG A 279 -18.44 18.58 -0.08
C ARG A 279 -17.23 17.67 0.03
N PHE A 280 -16.14 18.01 -0.64
CA PHE A 280 -14.91 17.23 -0.70
C PHE A 280 -13.77 17.97 0.01
N LEU A 281 -12.69 17.27 0.37
CA LEU A 281 -11.50 17.90 0.97
C LEU A 281 -10.89 18.97 0.05
N GLY A 282 -10.86 18.71 -1.27
CA GLY A 282 -10.39 19.67 -2.25
C GLY A 282 -11.17 20.98 -2.26
N ASP A 283 -12.46 20.95 -1.94
CA ASP A 283 -13.28 22.15 -1.86
C ASP A 283 -12.89 23.02 -0.66
N ILE A 284 -12.60 22.37 0.49
CA ILE A 284 -12.07 23.07 1.67
C ILE A 284 -10.70 23.67 1.36
N ALA A 285 -9.83 22.92 0.69
CA ALA A 285 -8.51 23.42 0.27
C ALA A 285 -8.65 24.68 -0.59
N SER A 286 -9.50 24.61 -1.62
CA SER A 286 -9.79 25.72 -2.51
C SER A 286 -10.38 26.91 -1.74
N PHE A 287 -11.34 26.67 -0.85
CA PHE A 287 -11.96 27.71 -0.03
C PHE A 287 -10.93 28.44 0.84
N LEU A 288 -10.05 27.73 1.54
CA LEU A 288 -9.05 28.34 2.42
C LEU A 288 -7.96 29.08 1.65
N LYS A 289 -7.64 28.64 0.43
CA LYS A 289 -6.70 29.30 -0.49
C LYS A 289 -7.26 30.65 -0.99
N HIS A 290 -8.53 30.70 -1.37
CA HIS A 290 -9.18 31.94 -1.80
C HIS A 290 -9.44 32.90 -0.62
N ASN A 291 -9.50 32.39 0.60
CA ASN A 291 -9.82 33.16 1.80
C ASN A 291 -8.72 32.99 2.86
N PRO A 292 -7.50 33.53 2.65
CA PRO A 292 -6.32 33.18 3.44
C PRO A 292 -6.41 33.54 4.93
N THR A 293 -7.29 34.45 5.31
CA THR A 293 -7.48 34.88 6.71
C THR A 293 -8.65 34.18 7.42
N VAL A 294 -9.47 33.40 6.70
CA VAL A 294 -10.65 32.79 7.30
C VAL A 294 -10.27 31.61 8.20
N PHE A 295 -10.93 31.50 9.35
CA PHE A 295 -10.65 30.47 10.36
C PHE A 295 -9.23 30.51 10.94
N GLY A 296 -8.47 31.60 10.77
CA GLY A 296 -7.25 31.87 11.51
C GLY A 296 -7.51 32.84 12.67
N PHE A 297 -6.63 32.84 13.67
CA PHE A 297 -6.67 33.85 14.73
C PHE A 297 -6.32 35.24 14.18
N SER A 298 -6.95 36.28 14.74
CA SER A 298 -6.78 37.68 14.29
C SER A 298 -5.42 38.28 14.66
N TRP A 299 -4.77 37.76 15.69
CA TRP A 299 -3.49 38.27 16.21
C TRP A 299 -2.24 37.69 15.54
N ASP A 300 -2.40 36.69 14.66
CA ASP A 300 -1.32 36.21 13.81
C ASP A 300 -1.82 36.02 12.36
N PRO A 301 -1.46 36.91 11.42
CA PRO A 301 -1.81 36.75 10.01
C PRO A 301 -1.18 35.52 9.35
N LEU A 302 -0.20 34.87 10.01
CA LEU A 302 0.39 33.58 9.61
C LEU A 302 -0.28 32.37 10.28
N GLY A 303 -1.28 32.59 11.14
CA GLY A 303 -2.20 31.57 11.65
C GLY A 303 -1.57 30.50 12.53
N VAL A 304 -0.47 30.78 13.23
CA VAL A 304 0.15 29.83 14.16
C VAL A 304 -0.22 30.23 15.59
N GLY A 305 -1.12 29.46 16.19
CA GLY A 305 -1.46 29.49 17.61
C GLY A 305 -1.48 28.08 18.16
#